data_AF-A0A2P9GZG6-F1
#
_entry.id   AF-A0A2P9GZG6-F1
#
_cell.length_a   1.000
_cell.length_b   1.000
_cell.length_c   1.000
_cell.angle_alpha   90.00
_cell.angle_beta   90.00
_cell.angle_gamma   90.00
#
_symmetry.space_group_name_H-M   'P 1'
#
loop_
_entity.id
_entity.type
_entity.pdbx_description
1 polymer ?
#
loop_
_entity_poly.entity_id
_entity_poly.type
_entity_poly.pdbx_seq_one_letter_code
_entity_poly.pdbx_strand_id
1 'polypeptide(L)' 'MITDTTAEAEKRQNEIFARLSGDQKVRLAMEFSDTLRDIAWEGFCRRHPSVSEQRLRAMFFEEIHGIESPKQSEGQGDE' A
#
# COMPACT_ATOMS: atom_id res chain seq x y z
N MET A 1 -22.05 -14.30 -1.96
CA MET A 1 -20.86 -13.42 -1.93
C MET A 1 -21.37 -12.02 -2.23
N ILE A 2 -21.27 -11.08 -1.29
CA ILE A 2 -21.66 -9.69 -1.55
C ILE A 2 -20.52 -9.08 -2.38
N THR A 3 -20.82 -8.71 -3.62
CA THR A 3 -19.85 -8.04 -4.51
C THR A 3 -19.99 -6.54 -4.33
N ASP A 4 -18.91 -5.86 -3.95
CA ASP A 4 -18.85 -4.39 -3.81
C ASP A 4 -18.81 -3.65 -5.17
N THR A 5 -19.29 -4.33 -6.21
CA THR A 5 -19.31 -3.81 -7.57
C THR A 5 -20.51 -4.41 -8.31
N THR A 6 -21.09 -3.63 -9.22
CA THR A 6 -22.17 -4.10 -10.09
C THR A 6 -21.58 -4.79 -11.32
N ALA A 7 -22.29 -5.78 -11.86
CA ALA A 7 -21.85 -6.48 -13.08
C ALA A 7 -21.65 -5.54 -14.28
N GLU A 8 -22.43 -4.46 -14.36
CA GLU A 8 -22.26 -3.44 -15.40
C GLU A 8 -20.94 -2.66 -15.24
N ALA A 9 -20.59 -2.29 -14.00
CA ALA A 9 -19.33 -1.60 -13.71
C ALA A 9 -18.12 -2.49 -14.03
N GLU A 10 -18.16 -3.75 -13.60
CA GLU A 10 -17.13 -4.74 -13.91
C GLU A 10 -16.95 -4.92 -15.42
N LYS A 11 -18.05 -5.09 -16.16
CA LYS A 11 -18.02 -5.21 -17.62
C LYS A 11 -17.35 -4.00 -18.27
N ARG A 12 -17.69 -2.79 -17.84
CA ARG A 12 -17.09 -1.55 -18.35
C ARG A 12 -15.61 -1.44 -18.03
N GLN A 13 -15.20 -1.82 -16.82
CA GLN A 13 -13.79 -1.85 -16.44
C GLN A 13 -12.98 -2.78 -17.35
N ASN A 14 -13.51 -3.97 -17.62
CA ASN A 14 -12.89 -4.94 -18.51
C ASN A 14 -12.79 -4.45 -19.96
N GLU A 15 -13.85 -3.80 -20.48
CA GLU A 15 -13.83 -3.20 -21.82
C GLU A 15 -12.78 -2.08 -21.94
N ILE A 16 -12.65 -1.23 -20.92
CA ILE A 16 -11.64 -0.16 -20.89
C ILE A 16 -10.24 -0.78 -20.85
N PHE A 17 -10.01 -1.75 -19.97
CA PHE A 17 -8.72 -2.40 -19.81
C PHE A 17 -8.29 -3.16 -21.08
N ALA A 18 -9.24 -3.79 -21.78
CA ALA A 18 -8.98 -4.49 -23.05
C ALA A 18 -8.50 -3.56 -24.17
N ARG A 19 -8.88 -2.27 -24.13
CA ARG A 19 -8.47 -1.26 -25.14
C ARG A 19 -7.10 -0.66 -24.88
N LEU A 20 -6.51 -0.88 -23.71
CA LEU A 20 -5.18 -0.37 -23.39
C LEU A 20 -4.08 -1.19 -24.05
N SER A 21 -3.10 -0.48 -24.60
CA SER A 21 -1.81 -1.05 -25.01
C SER A 21 -1.00 -1.55 -23.81
N GLY A 22 0.05 -2.34 -24.07
CA GLY A 22 0.87 -2.92 -23.01
C GLY A 22 1.54 -1.87 -22.11
N ASP A 23 2.11 -0.81 -22.69
CA ASP A 23 2.73 0.27 -21.94
C ASP A 23 1.72 1.08 -21.13
N GLN A 24 0.51 1.31 -21.67
CA GLN A 24 -0.58 1.95 -20.92
C GLN A 24 -1.01 1.11 -19.72
N LYS A 25 -1.06 -0.21 -19.85
CA LYS A 25 -1.35 -1.11 -18.73
C LYS A 25 -0.29 -1.05 -17.65
N VAL A 26 0.99 -0.98 -18.03
CA VAL A 26 2.09 -0.83 -17.06
C VAL A 26 1.98 0.50 -16.32
N ARG A 27 1.74 1.62 -17.03
CA ARG A 27 1.54 2.93 -16.40
C ARG A 27 0.37 2.92 -15.41
N LEU A 28 -0.77 2.37 -15.84
CA LEU A 28 -1.94 2.23 -14.98
C LEU A 28 -1.63 1.38 -13.74
N ALA A 29 -0.89 0.28 -13.89
CA ALA A 29 -0.50 -0.56 -12.76
C ALA A 29 0.42 0.18 -11.77
N MET A 30 1.33 1.03 -12.26
CA MET A 30 2.17 1.86 -11.40
C MET A 30 1.36 2.89 -10.63
N GLU A 31 0.50 3.65 -11.32
CA GLU A 31 -0.39 4.65 -10.69
C GLU A 31 -1.32 4.01 -9.65
N PHE A 32 -1.85 2.83 -9.97
CA PHE A 32 -2.68 2.07 -9.04
C PHE A 32 -1.89 1.58 -7.82
N SER A 33 -0.65 1.13 -8.01
CA SER A 33 0.23 0.71 -6.92
C SER A 33 0.55 1.86 -5.97
N ASP A 34 0.76 3.06 -6.49
CA ASP A 34 1.01 4.26 -5.68
C ASP A 34 -0.25 4.63 -4.87
N THR A 35 -1.41 4.63 -5.52
CA THR A 35 -2.71 4.88 -4.87
C THR A 35 -2.97 3.89 -3.74
N LEU A 36 -2.71 2.60 -3.96
CA LEU A 36 -2.87 1.57 -2.92
C LEU A 36 -1.89 1.76 -1.76
N ARG A 37 -0.66 2.19 -2.05
CA ARG A 37 0.34 2.47 -1.01
C ARG A 37 -0.09 3.64 -0.12
N ASP A 38 -0.68 4.68 -0.71
CA ASP A 38 -1.19 5.83 0.04
C ASP A 38 -2.36 5.44 0.96
N ILE A 39 -3.31 4.67 0.44
CA ILE A 39 -4.44 4.14 1.24
C ILE A 39 -3.92 3.26 2.39
N ALA A 40 -2.98 2.37 2.09
CA ALA A 40 -2.38 1.50 3.08
C ALA A 40 -1.62 2.30 4.15
N TRP A 41 -0.86 3.33 3.76
CA TRP A 41 -0.12 4.21 4.65
C TRP A 41 -1.05 4.99 5.58
N GLU A 42 -2.13 5.57 5.04
CA GLU A 42 -3.12 6.29 5.85
C GLU A 42 -3.78 5.37 6.87
N GLY A 43 -4.21 4.17 6.43
CA GLY A 43 -4.77 3.16 7.32
C GLY A 43 -3.77 2.73 8.40
N PHE A 44 -2.49 2.59 8.04
CA PHE A 44 -1.42 2.23 8.96
C PHE A 44 -1.20 3.31 10.02
N CYS A 45 -1.09 4.58 9.62
CA CYS A 45 -0.95 5.71 10.54
C CYS A 45 -2.12 5.79 11.54
N ARG A 46 -3.35 5.60 11.08
CA ARG A 46 -4.54 5.60 11.94
C ARG A 46 -4.52 4.50 13.01
N ARG A 47 -3.89 3.35 12.73
CA ARG A 47 -3.72 2.24 13.69
C ARG A 47 -2.61 2.47 14.71
N HIS A 48 -1.71 3.43 14.45
CA HIS A 48 -0.52 3.70 15.26
C HIS A 48 -0.35 5.19 15.60
N PRO A 49 -1.34 5.83 16.26
CA PRO A 49 -1.38 7.28 16.44
C PRO A 49 -0.28 7.84 17.37
N SER A 50 0.32 6.99 18.21
CA SER A 50 1.35 7.39 19.19
C SER A 50 2.79 7.14 18.73
N VAL A 51 2.98 6.55 17.54
CA VAL A 51 4.30 6.23 17.00
C VAL A 51 4.83 7.43 16.21
N SER A 52 6.12 7.72 16.34
CA SER A 52 6.76 8.79 15.56
C SER A 52 6.72 8.46 14.06
N GLU A 53 6.61 9.48 13.21
CA GLU A 53 6.53 9.27 11.75
C GLU A 53 7.73 8.49 11.20
N GLN A 54 8.94 8.77 11.71
CA GLN A 54 10.15 8.05 11.30
C GLN A 54 10.05 6.55 11.59
N ARG A 55 9.53 6.18 12.76
CA ARG A 55 9.33 4.78 13.14
C ARG A 55 8.17 4.14 12.37
N LEU A 56 7.10 4.89 12.10
CA LEU A 56 5.99 4.44 11.25
C LEU A 56 6.47 4.05 9.85
N ARG A 57 7.33 4.85 9.22
CA ARG A 57 7.87 4.56 7.88
C ARG A 57 8.66 3.25 7.86
N ALA A 58 9.49 3.01 8.88
CA ALA A 58 10.24 1.77 9.00
C ALA A 58 9.30 0.56 9.18
N MET A 59 8.36 0.64 10.12
CA MET A 59 7.39 -0.45 10.36
C MET A 59 6.50 -0.72 9.14
N PHE A 60 6.08 0.32 8.41
CA PHE A 60 5.28 0.17 7.21
C PHE A 60 6.04 -0.48 6.06
N PHE A 61 7.33 -0.18 5.92
CA PHE A 61 8.20 -0.84 4.94
C PHE A 61 8.34 -2.34 5.26
N GLU A 62 8.54 -2.68 6.53
CA GLU A 62 8.60 -4.07 7.00
C GLU A 62 7.30 -4.83 6.70
N GLU A 63 6.14 -4.21 7.00
CA GLU A 63 4.81 -4.77 6.78
C GLU A 63 4.52 -5.04 5.28
N ILE A 64 4.78 -4.06 4.41
CA ILE A 64 4.46 -4.21 2.97
C ILE A 64 5.40 -5.19 2.26
N HIS A 65 6.66 -5.25 2.67
CA HIS A 65 7.68 -6.05 1.97
C HIS A 65 7.99 -7.39 2.65
N GLY A 66 7.45 -7.64 3.84
CA GLY A 66 7.74 -8.85 4.63
C GLY A 66 9.22 -8.95 5.02
N ILE A 67 9.90 -7.81 5.14
CA ILE A 67 11.31 -7.74 5.53
C ILE A 67 11.35 -7.43 7.02
N GLU A 68 12.00 -8.26 7.82
CA GLU A 68 12.34 -7.90 9.19
C GLU A 68 13.59 -7.02 9.17
N SER A 69 13.50 -5.76 9.60
CA SER A 69 14.73 -4.96 9.80
C SER A 69 15.52 -5.53 10.98
N PRO A 70 16.86 -5.52 10.94
CA PRO A 70 17.65 -5.78 12.12
C PRO A 70 17.22 -4.79 13.20
N LYS A 71 16.72 -5.31 14.33
CA LYS A 71 16.26 -4.52 15.46
C LYS A 71 17.32 -3.46 15.75
N GLN A 72 16.97 -2.19 15.60
CA GLN A 72 17.79 -1.12 16.13
C GLN A 72 17.86 -1.40 17.63
N SER A 73 19.05 -1.82 18.08
CA SER A 73 19.39 -1.94 19.49
C SER A 73 18.93 -0.66 20.17
N GLU A 74 17.89 -0.76 20.97
CA GLU A 74 17.50 0.29 21.89
C GLU A 74 18.77 0.65 22.65
N GLY A 75 19.18 1.91 22.52
CA GLY A 75 20.32 2.45 23.22
C GLY A 75 20.17 2.10 24.69
N GLN A 76 21.09 1.28 25.15
CA GLN A 76 21.42 1.07 26.54
C GLN A 76 21.62 2.47 27.13
N GLY A 77 20.66 2.92 27.93
CA GLY A 77 20.84 4.12 28.74
C GLY A 77 21.97 3.82 29.71
N ASP A 78 23.07 4.54 29.53
CA ASP A 78 24.14 4.65 30.51
C ASP A 78 23.58 5.27 31.81
N GLU A 79 24.06 4.71 32.93
CA GLU A 79 23.92 5.08 34.36
C GLU A 79 22.63 4.73 35.13
#